data_AF-A0A350UFE8-F1
#
_entry.id   AF-A0A350UFE8-F1
#
_cell.length_a   1.000
_cell.length_b   1.000
_cell.length_c   1.000
_cell.angle_alpha   90.00
_cell.angle_beta   90.00
_cell.angle_gamma   90.00
#
_symmetry.space_group_name_H-M   'P 1'
#
loop_
_entity.id
_entity.type
_entity.pdbx_description
1 polymer ?
#
loop_
_entity_poly.entity_id
_entity_poly.type
_entity_poly.pdbx_seq_one_letter_code
_entity_poly.pdbx_strand_id
1 'polypeptide(L)'
;MLRVLLVVAGIFLVALGAGRVWNLKPAHGEADPTRQGQVALLSAPVGETVWLALDRRDTYRLQRAMALREEEVLDAAAGRKSAFPVAAGTEVLVIRVSSSKREVEVLEGDHAGMRGWVEFDRLQPTRDYQRPIRPNPRRRY
;
A
#
# COMPACT_ATOMS: atom_id res chain seq x y z
N MET A 1 0.09 -51.23 -23.99
CA MET A 1 1.07 -50.16 -23.73
C MET A 1 0.65 -48.78 -24.26
N LEU A 2 0.08 -48.67 -25.47
CA LEU A 2 -0.35 -47.39 -26.07
C LEU A 2 -1.32 -46.55 -25.19
N ARG A 3 -2.27 -47.20 -24.51
CA ARG A 3 -3.25 -46.51 -23.65
C ARG A 3 -2.63 -45.87 -22.40
N VAL A 4 -1.59 -46.48 -21.84
CA VAL A 4 -0.86 -45.94 -20.67
C VAL A 4 -0.08 -44.69 -21.08
N LEU A 5 0.53 -44.73 -22.27
CA LEU A 5 1.24 -43.60 -22.86
C LEU A 5 0.33 -42.38 -23.09
N LEU A 6 -0.91 -42.61 -23.56
CA LEU A 6 -1.91 -41.54 -23.73
C LEU A 6 -2.33 -40.89 -22.40
N VAL A 7 -2.49 -41.69 -21.34
CA VAL A 7 -2.86 -41.18 -20.01
C VAL A 7 -1.71 -40.36 -19.41
N VAL A 8 -0.47 -40.85 -19.52
CA VAL A 8 0.71 -40.10 -19.02
C VAL A 8 0.91 -38.80 -19.81
N ALA A 9 0.77 -38.84 -21.14
CA ALA A 9 0.86 -37.63 -21.97
C ALA A 9 -0.26 -36.62 -21.67
N GLY A 10 -1.49 -37.09 -21.42
CA GLY A 10 -2.62 -36.24 -21.05
C GLY A 10 -2.42 -35.55 -19.70
N ILE A 11 -1.96 -36.29 -18.68
CA ILE A 11 -1.63 -35.71 -17.36
C ILE A 11 -0.51 -34.68 -17.48
N PHE A 12 0.52 -34.97 -18.28
CA PHE A 12 1.62 -34.04 -18.51
C PHE A 12 1.16 -32.75 -19.22
N LEU A 13 0.23 -32.84 -20.17
CA LEU A 13 -0.37 -31.68 -20.83
C LEU A 13 -1.26 -30.85 -19.89
N VAL A 14 -2.01 -31.49 -18.99
CA VAL A 14 -2.79 -30.78 -17.96
C VAL A 14 -1.87 -30.08 -16.96
N ALA A 15 -0.76 -30.72 -16.56
CA ALA A 15 0.25 -30.10 -15.70
C ALA A 15 0.98 -28.92 -16.39
N LEU A 16 1.30 -29.05 -17.68
CA LEU A 16 1.84 -27.94 -18.48
C LEU A 16 0.83 -26.80 -18.66
N GLY A 17 -0.46 -27.11 -18.83
CA GLY A 17 -1.54 -26.13 -18.89
C GLY A 17 -1.71 -25.38 -17.56
N ALA A 18 -1.69 -26.11 -16.43
CA ALA A 18 -1.70 -25.51 -15.10
C ALA A 18 -0.46 -24.64 -14.84
N GLY A 19 0.73 -25.07 -15.26
CA GLY A 19 1.95 -24.27 -15.20
C GLY A 19 1.93 -23.02 -16.09
N ARG A 20 1.20 -23.05 -17.22
CA ARG A 20 1.03 -21.89 -18.11
C ARG A 20 -0.02 -20.90 -17.62
N VAL A 21 -1.09 -21.39 -16.97
CA VAL A 21 -2.07 -20.55 -16.23
C VAL A 21 -1.44 -19.99 -14.96
N TRP A 22 -0.48 -20.70 -14.36
CA TRP A 22 0.41 -20.22 -13.30
C TRP A 22 1.69 -19.54 -13.80
N ASN A 23 1.74 -19.16 -15.08
CA ASN A 23 2.63 -18.08 -15.51
C ASN A 23 2.06 -16.73 -15.04
N LEU A 24 1.71 -16.68 -13.75
CA LEU A 24 1.91 -15.53 -12.90
C LEU A 24 3.40 -15.22 -13.01
N LYS A 25 3.72 -14.46 -14.04
CA LYS A 25 4.71 -13.42 -13.91
C LYS A 25 4.03 -12.37 -13.04
N PRO A 26 4.21 -12.30 -11.70
CA PRO A 26 4.45 -10.97 -11.21
C PRO A 26 5.73 -10.57 -11.94
N ALA A 27 5.68 -9.51 -12.72
CA ALA A 27 6.91 -8.90 -13.16
C ALA A 27 7.77 -8.72 -11.90
N HIS A 28 8.82 -9.53 -11.76
CA HIS A 28 9.90 -9.27 -10.82
C HIS A 28 10.67 -8.05 -11.34
N GLY A 29 10.00 -6.91 -11.21
CA GLY A 29 10.46 -5.57 -11.43
C GLY A 29 9.59 -4.70 -10.53
N GLU A 30 10.22 -4.07 -9.55
CA GLU A 30 9.65 -2.92 -8.83
C GLU A 30 8.26 -3.10 -8.20
N ALA A 31 8.17 -3.80 -7.06
CA ALA A 31 7.52 -3.11 -5.95
C ALA A 31 8.53 -2.05 -5.49
N ASP A 32 8.68 -0.95 -6.24
CA ASP A 32 9.60 0.12 -5.84
C ASP A 32 9.07 0.61 -4.49
N PRO A 33 9.74 0.28 -3.37
CA PRO A 33 9.25 0.66 -2.07
C PRO A 33 9.27 2.18 -2.08
N THR A 34 8.09 2.79 -1.99
CA THR A 34 7.95 4.24 -2.13
C THR A 34 9.03 4.95 -1.34
N ARG A 35 9.87 5.68 -2.08
CA ARG A 35 11.10 6.26 -1.55
C ARG A 35 10.77 7.56 -0.85
N GLN A 36 11.62 7.94 0.08
CA GLN A 36 11.52 9.26 0.67
C GLN A 36 11.60 10.34 -0.42
N GLY A 37 10.62 11.24 -0.48
CA GLY A 37 10.53 12.33 -1.45
C GLY A 37 9.74 12.02 -2.71
N GLN A 38 9.28 10.77 -2.83
CA GLN A 38 8.43 10.34 -3.92
C GLN A 38 6.97 10.70 -3.62
N VAL A 39 6.22 11.07 -4.67
CA VAL A 39 4.77 11.14 -4.60
C VAL A 39 4.17 9.79 -4.93
N ALA A 40 3.17 9.41 -4.16
CA ALA A 40 2.43 8.18 -4.32
C ALA A 40 0.94 8.44 -4.17
N LEU A 41 0.13 7.58 -4.77
CA LEU A 41 -1.32 7.56 -4.59
C LEU A 41 -1.67 6.61 -3.45
N LEU A 42 -2.59 7.03 -2.59
CA LEU A 42 -3.18 6.13 -1.60
C LEU A 42 -4.04 5.09 -2.29
N SER A 43 -3.88 3.83 -1.90
CA SER A 43 -4.63 2.71 -2.45
C SER A 43 -5.30 1.92 -1.34
N ALA A 44 -6.62 1.81 -1.43
CA ALA A 44 -7.41 0.91 -0.61
C ALA A 44 -7.69 -0.38 -1.41
N PRO A 45 -7.35 -1.58 -0.90
CA PRO A 45 -7.72 -2.83 -1.58
C PRO A 45 -9.23 -3.08 -1.52
N VAL A 46 -9.90 -2.54 -0.50
CA VAL A 46 -11.34 -2.67 -0.27
C VAL A 46 -11.83 -1.34 0.32
N GLY A 47 -12.85 -0.74 -0.29
CA GLY A 47 -13.43 0.54 0.13
C GLY A 47 -12.86 1.76 -0.61
N GLU A 48 -13.33 2.94 -0.22
CA GLU A 48 -13.00 4.22 -0.86
C GLU A 48 -12.01 5.06 -0.05
N THR A 49 -11.62 4.59 1.15
CA THR A 49 -10.90 5.39 2.14
C THR A 49 -9.72 4.62 2.73
N VAL A 50 -8.59 5.29 2.86
CA VAL A 50 -7.39 4.84 3.58
C VAL A 50 -7.25 5.65 4.87
N TRP A 51 -7.10 4.95 5.99
CA TRP A 51 -6.91 5.58 7.29
C TRP A 51 -5.43 5.80 7.58
N LEU A 52 -5.07 7.07 7.81
CA LEU A 52 -3.71 7.46 8.17
C LEU A 52 -3.60 7.62 9.69
N ALA A 53 -2.60 6.94 10.28
CA ALA A 53 -2.36 6.99 11.73
C ALA A 53 -1.49 8.19 12.10
N LEU A 54 -1.77 8.91 13.19
CA LEU A 54 -0.85 9.93 13.68
C LEU A 54 0.38 9.32 14.37
N ASP A 55 0.23 8.16 15.01
CA ASP A 55 1.33 7.36 15.54
C ASP A 55 1.61 6.13 14.65
N ARG A 56 2.88 5.90 14.35
CA ARG A 56 3.39 4.72 13.64
C ARG A 56 2.95 3.40 14.28
N ARG A 57 2.70 3.36 15.59
CA ARG A 57 2.29 2.15 16.32
C ARG A 57 0.87 1.70 15.95
N ASP A 58 0.00 2.65 15.60
CA ASP A 58 -1.41 2.38 15.33
C ASP A 58 -1.69 1.95 13.89
N THR A 59 -0.72 2.08 12.99
CA THR A 59 -0.87 1.75 11.56
C THR A 59 -1.40 0.34 11.31
N TYR A 60 -0.84 -0.67 11.98
CA TYR A 60 -1.27 -2.07 11.81
C TYR A 60 -2.70 -2.30 12.32
N ARG A 61 -3.03 -1.71 13.48
CA ARG A 61 -4.37 -1.83 14.07
C ARG A 61 -5.42 -1.24 13.14
N LEU A 62 -5.17 -0.05 12.60
CA LEU A 62 -6.07 0.62 11.67
C LEU A 62 -6.19 -0.15 10.35
N GLN A 63 -5.08 -0.68 9.83
CA GLN A 63 -5.11 -1.46 8.60
C GLN A 63 -5.91 -2.76 8.75
N ARG A 64 -5.78 -3.44 9.89
CA ARG A 64 -6.60 -4.60 10.23
C ARG A 64 -8.08 -4.20 10.33
N ALA A 65 -8.39 -3.11 11.02
CA ALA A 65 -9.77 -2.62 11.13
C ALA A 65 -10.37 -2.27 9.77
N MET A 66 -9.61 -1.64 8.87
CA MET A 66 -10.04 -1.40 7.47
C MET A 66 -10.31 -2.71 6.73
N ALA A 67 -9.42 -3.70 6.83
CA ALA A 67 -9.56 -4.97 6.14
C ALA A 67 -10.76 -5.80 6.64
N LEU A 68 -11.04 -5.71 7.95
CA LEU A 68 -12.16 -6.40 8.60
C LEU A 68 -13.46 -5.60 8.63
N ARG A 69 -13.45 -4.35 8.13
CA ARG A 69 -14.57 -3.40 8.19
C ARG A 69 -15.08 -3.16 9.62
N GLU A 70 -14.16 -3.06 10.57
CA GLU A 70 -14.45 -2.73 11.96
C GLU A 70 -14.66 -1.21 12.12
N GLU A 71 -15.81 -0.69 11.66
CA GLU A 71 -16.13 0.75 11.67
C GLU A 71 -16.03 1.38 13.06
N GLU A 72 -16.46 0.67 14.11
CA GLU A 72 -16.36 1.13 15.50
C GLU A 72 -14.92 1.49 15.92
N VAL A 73 -13.93 0.73 15.43
CA VAL A 73 -12.51 0.95 15.74
C VAL A 73 -12.00 2.19 15.01
N LEU A 74 -12.44 2.39 13.77
CA LEU A 74 -12.07 3.51 12.93
C LEU A 74 -12.69 4.82 13.45
N ASP A 75 -13.97 4.78 13.79
CA ASP A 75 -14.68 5.92 14.39
C ASP A 75 -14.11 6.28 15.77
N ALA A 76 -13.77 5.29 16.60
CA ALA A 76 -13.09 5.54 17.86
C ALA A 76 -11.71 6.20 17.66
N ALA A 77 -10.98 5.84 16.60
CA ALA A 77 -9.70 6.45 16.27
C ALA A 77 -9.86 7.89 15.76
N ALA A 78 -10.89 8.16 14.94
CA ALA A 78 -11.26 9.52 14.54
C ALA A 78 -11.66 10.38 15.74
N GLY A 79 -12.54 9.86 16.61
CA GLY A 79 -13.02 10.56 17.81
C GLY A 79 -11.91 10.89 18.80
N ARG A 80 -10.90 10.03 18.91
CA ARG A 80 -9.68 10.28 19.72
C ARG A 80 -8.65 11.15 19.01
N LYS A 81 -8.90 11.53 17.76
CA LYS A 81 -7.96 12.25 16.88
C LYS A 81 -6.61 11.53 16.78
N SER A 82 -6.61 10.19 16.80
CA SER A 82 -5.40 9.37 16.64
C SER A 82 -5.19 8.91 15.20
N ALA A 83 -6.21 9.05 14.36
CA ALA A 83 -6.18 8.76 12.93
C ALA A 83 -7.17 9.65 12.18
N PHE A 84 -7.02 9.72 10.87
CA PHE A 84 -7.97 10.42 9.99
C PHE A 84 -8.16 9.67 8.67
N PRO A 85 -9.37 9.72 8.10
CA PRO A 85 -9.67 9.11 6.81
C PRO A 85 -9.15 9.97 5.67
N VAL A 86 -8.61 9.35 4.62
CA VAL A 86 -8.25 10.03 3.36
C VAL A 86 -8.78 9.20 2.20
N ALA A 87 -9.30 9.84 1.16
CA ALA A 87 -9.81 9.12 0.00
C ALA A 87 -8.69 8.30 -0.68
N ALA A 88 -9.04 7.11 -1.15
CA ALA A 88 -8.19 6.37 -2.06
C ALA A 88 -8.03 7.18 -3.36
N GLY A 89 -6.85 7.12 -3.97
CA GLY A 89 -6.46 7.94 -5.11
C GLY A 89 -5.88 9.30 -4.74
N THR A 90 -5.95 9.73 -3.48
CA THR A 90 -5.31 11.00 -3.07
C THR A 90 -3.79 10.92 -3.19
N GLU A 91 -3.21 11.97 -3.77
CA GLU A 91 -1.76 12.15 -3.84
C GLU A 91 -1.15 12.48 -2.48
N VAL A 92 -0.07 11.78 -2.15
CA VAL A 92 0.69 11.99 -0.92
C VAL A 92 2.19 12.02 -1.19
N LEU A 93 2.91 12.86 -0.47
CA LEU A 93 4.38 12.91 -0.49
C LEU A 93 4.93 12.03 0.64
N VAL A 94 5.83 11.11 0.31
CA VAL A 94 6.50 10.26 1.31
C VAL A 94 7.59 11.06 2.03
N ILE A 95 7.37 11.34 3.31
CA ILE A 95 8.26 12.17 4.14
C ILE A 95 9.31 11.33 4.85
N ARG A 96 8.93 10.15 5.36
CA ARG A 96 9.83 9.22 6.06
C ARG A 96 9.53 7.77 5.73
N VAL A 97 10.60 6.97 5.71
CA VAL A 97 10.57 5.52 5.45
C VAL A 97 10.98 4.77 6.70
N SER A 98 10.21 3.76 7.11
CA SER A 98 10.52 2.90 8.28
C SER A 98 10.07 1.47 8.00
N SER A 99 10.99 0.56 7.68
CA SER A 99 10.68 -0.85 7.33
C SER A 99 9.45 -0.99 6.42
N SER A 100 8.28 -1.35 6.97
CA SER A 100 7.00 -1.49 6.25
C SER A 100 6.14 -0.23 6.23
N LYS A 101 6.46 0.79 7.03
CA LYS A 101 5.63 1.98 7.21
C LYS A 101 6.22 3.17 6.48
N ARG A 102 5.36 4.06 6.03
CA ARG A 102 5.69 5.34 5.43
C ARG A 102 4.94 6.43 6.16
N GLU A 103 5.67 7.46 6.57
CA GLU A 103 5.01 8.71 6.92
C GLU A 103 4.81 9.50 5.63
N VAL A 104 3.58 9.94 5.41
CA VAL A 104 3.17 10.66 4.22
C VAL A 104 2.56 12.00 4.61
N GLU A 105 2.68 12.97 3.72
CA GLU A 105 1.99 14.25 3.78
C GLU A 105 0.95 14.29 2.66
N VAL A 106 -0.30 14.56 3.00
CA VAL A 106 -1.39 14.65 2.05
C VAL A 106 -1.23 15.92 1.22
N LEU A 107 -1.31 15.81 -0.10
CA LEU A 107 -1.07 16.95 -1.00
C LEU A 107 -2.34 17.71 -1.40
N GLU A 108 -3.50 17.06 -1.31
CA GLU A 108 -4.77 17.60 -1.81
C GLU A 108 -5.97 17.18 -0.95
N GLY A 109 -7.10 17.84 -1.17
CA GLY A 109 -8.36 17.59 -0.46
C GLY A 109 -8.40 18.18 0.96
N ASP A 110 -9.38 17.72 1.75
CA ASP A 110 -9.70 18.28 3.07
C ASP A 110 -8.58 18.12 4.11
N HIS A 111 -7.69 17.15 3.88
CA HIS A 111 -6.57 16.85 4.75
C HIS A 111 -5.22 17.33 4.19
N ALA A 112 -5.21 18.20 3.17
CA ALA A 112 -3.98 18.74 2.59
C ALA A 112 -3.04 19.34 3.66
N GLY A 113 -1.75 18.99 3.58
CA GLY A 113 -0.70 19.37 4.54
C GLY A 113 -0.68 18.54 5.83
N MET A 114 -1.69 17.69 6.08
CA MET A 114 -1.67 16.78 7.22
C MET A 114 -0.72 15.61 6.98
N ARG A 115 -0.14 15.10 8.08
CA ARG A 115 0.80 13.98 8.05
C ARG A 115 0.25 12.79 8.81
N GLY A 116 0.54 11.60 8.28
CA GLY A 116 0.20 10.36 8.95
C GLY A 116 1.02 9.18 8.44
N TRP A 117 0.90 8.08 9.15
CA TRP A 117 1.59 6.82 8.89
C TRP A 117 0.65 5.83 8.24
N VAL A 118 1.15 5.18 7.21
CA VAL A 118 0.47 4.12 6.47
C VAL A 118 1.46 2.99 6.16
N GLU A 119 0.98 1.76 5.97
CA GLU A 119 1.83 0.70 5.43
C GLU A 119 2.14 0.95 3.94
N PHE A 120 3.33 0.50 3.51
CA PHE A 120 3.84 0.71 2.17
C PHE A 120 2.99 0.07 1.07
N ASP A 121 2.26 -1.00 1.40
CA ASP A 121 1.36 -1.71 0.47
C ASP A 121 0.10 -0.91 0.12
N ARG A 122 -0.14 0.20 0.83
CA ARG A 122 -1.22 1.17 0.55
C ARG A 122 -0.76 2.33 -0.32
N LEU A 123 0.46 2.28 -0.84
CA LEU A 123 1.02 3.35 -1.65
C LEU A 123 1.35 2.82 -3.04
N GLN A 124 0.78 3.46 -4.05
CA GLN A 124 1.14 3.23 -5.44
C GLN A 124 2.08 4.35 -5.89
N PRO A 125 3.35 4.07 -6.20
CA PRO A 125 4.28 5.10 -6.64
C PRO A 125 3.80 5.72 -7.95
N THR A 126 3.70 7.04 -8.00
CA THR A 126 3.47 7.76 -9.25
C THR A 126 4.81 7.86 -9.99
N ARG A 127 4.86 7.44 -11.26
CA ARG A 127 6.11 7.40 -12.05
C ARG A 127 6.69 8.79 -12.34
N ASP A 128 5.89 9.85 -12.16
CA ASP A 128 6.14 11.14 -12.79
C ASP A 128 6.64 12.25 -11.84
N TYR A 129 6.67 12.04 -10.52
CA TYR A 129 6.98 13.14 -9.58
C TYR A 129 7.93 12.75 -8.43
N GLN A 130 9.19 13.17 -8.56
CA GLN A 130 10.15 13.26 -7.46
C GLN A 130 10.28 14.72 -7.04
N ARG A 131 9.74 15.08 -5.87
CA ARG A 131 10.00 16.40 -5.29
C ARG A 131 11.30 16.32 -4.49
N PRO A 132 12.29 17.18 -4.73
CA PRO A 132 13.44 17.26 -3.83
C PRO A 132 12.94 17.67 -2.45
N ILE A 133 13.06 16.78 -1.46
CA ILE A 133 12.74 17.09 -0.07
C ILE A 133 13.68 18.19 0.38
N ARG A 134 13.15 19.39 0.62
CA ARG A 134 13.94 20.42 1.30
C ARG A 134 14.13 19.98 2.75
N PRO A 135 15.38 19.86 3.24
CA PRO A 135 15.60 19.55 4.65
C PRO A 135 14.96 20.65 5.50
N ASN A 136 14.14 20.25 6.47
CA ASN A 136 13.49 21.18 7.38
C ASN A 136 14.58 21.87 8.23
N PRO A 137 14.77 23.21 8.12
CA PRO A 137 15.84 23.92 8.81
C PRO A 137 15.72 23.91 10.34
N ARG A 138 14.62 23.37 10.90
CA ARG A 138 14.35 23.36 12.34
C ARG A 138 14.87 22.12 13.09
N ARG A 139 15.52 21.15 12.43
CA ARG A 139 16.24 20.06 13.11
C ARG A 139 17.75 20.32 13.06
N ARG A 140 18.26 21.08 14.03
CA ARG A 140 19.66 20.92 14.47
C ARG A 140 19.67 19.86 15.57
N TYR A 141 20.54 18.87 15.40
CA TYR A 141 20.90 17.90 16.43
C TYR A 141 21.54 18.61 17.62
#